data_AF-A0A7V3F5L4-F1
#
_entry.id   AF-A0A7V3F5L4-F1
#
_cell.length_a   1.000
_cell.length_b   1.000
_cell.length_c   1.000
_cell.angle_alpha   90.00
_cell.angle_beta   90.00
_cell.angle_gamma   90.00
#
_symmetry.space_group_name_H-M   'P 1'
#
loop_
_entity.id
_entity.type
_entity.pdbx_description
1 polymer ?
#
loop_
_entity_poly.entity_id
_entity_poly.type
_entity_poly.pdbx_seq_one_letter_code
_entity_poly.pdbx_strand_id
1 'polypeptide(L)'
;MTAKAVDKAKVLARESALRGADAIHLASGLLLQSRFAQGDDQLIFVTADQELKQAAKVSGLVVLDPNEQENQPAAQSAEGSGQC
;
A
#
# COMPACT_ATOMS: atom_id res chain seq x y z
N MET A 1 8.33 4.23 -18.60
CA MET A 1 7.47 4.14 -17.41
C MET A 1 8.09 4.84 -16.20
N THR A 2 9.39 4.66 -15.98
CA THR A 2 10.19 5.31 -14.92
C THR A 2 10.16 6.84 -14.92
N ALA A 3 10.23 7.51 -16.08
CA ALA A 3 10.16 8.98 -16.14
C ALA A 3 8.85 9.55 -15.54
N LYS A 4 7.70 8.90 -15.81
CA LYS A 4 6.41 9.31 -15.24
C LYS A 4 6.36 9.13 -13.72
N ALA A 5 7.04 8.10 -13.20
CA ALA A 5 7.16 7.89 -11.76
C ALA A 5 8.00 8.99 -11.10
N VAL A 6 9.10 9.40 -11.73
CA VAL A 6 9.96 10.49 -11.24
C VAL A 6 9.21 11.82 -11.22
N ASP A 7 8.47 12.16 -12.27
CA ASP A 7 7.73 13.42 -12.30
C ASP A 7 6.59 13.45 -11.28
N LYS A 8 5.87 12.34 -11.10
CA LYS A 8 4.86 12.23 -10.04
C LYS A 8 5.48 12.27 -8.65
N ALA A 9 6.64 11.65 -8.46
CA ALA A 9 7.36 11.69 -7.18
C ALA A 9 7.81 13.10 -6.81
N LYS A 10 8.24 13.94 -7.77
CA LYS A 10 8.57 15.34 -7.49
C LYS A 10 7.40 16.13 -6.92
N VAL A 11 6.18 15.86 -7.39
CA VAL A 11 4.95 16.50 -6.89
C VAL A 11 4.66 16.00 -5.47
N LEU A 12 4.65 14.67 -5.27
CA LEU A 12 4.36 14.05 -3.98
C LEU A 12 5.38 14.43 -2.89
N ALA A 13 6.66 14.54 -3.24
CA ALA A 13 7.69 14.99 -2.31
C ALA A 13 7.43 16.41 -1.78
N ARG A 14 6.84 17.29 -2.61
CA ARG A 14 6.50 18.65 -2.22
C ARG A 14 5.22 18.72 -1.40
N GLU A 15 4.19 17.99 -1.81
CA GLU A 15 2.86 18.03 -1.19
C GLU A 15 2.81 17.28 0.14
N SER A 16 3.59 16.22 0.28
CA SER A 16 3.56 15.32 1.45
C SER A 16 4.86 15.35 2.26
N ALA A 17 5.79 16.27 1.93
CA ALA A 17 7.11 16.39 2.56
C ALA A 17 7.93 15.07 2.59
N LEU A 18 7.67 14.17 1.65
CA LEU A 18 8.29 12.85 1.59
C LEU A 18 9.75 12.93 1.12
N ARG A 19 10.58 12.03 1.65
CA ARG A 19 11.95 11.83 1.14
C ARG A 19 11.87 11.29 -0.29
N GLY A 20 12.92 11.52 -1.08
CA GLY A 20 12.92 11.18 -2.51
C GLY A 20 12.61 9.71 -2.79
N ALA A 21 13.13 8.78 -1.98
CA ALA A 21 12.84 7.35 -2.11
C ALA A 21 11.37 7.03 -1.81
N ASP A 22 10.82 7.60 -0.74
CA ASP A 22 9.42 7.40 -0.33
C ASP A 22 8.44 7.98 -1.36
N ALA A 23 8.78 9.13 -1.93
CA ALA A 23 8.00 9.75 -3.00
C ALA A 23 8.00 8.89 -4.29
N ILE A 24 9.14 8.28 -4.64
CA ILE A 24 9.23 7.36 -5.78
C ILE A 24 8.43 6.08 -5.51
N HIS A 25 8.49 5.56 -4.29
CA HIS A 25 7.75 4.39 -3.88
C HIS A 25 6.24 4.64 -4.00
N LEU A 26 5.75 5.74 -3.42
CA LEU A 26 4.34 6.17 -3.51
C LEU A 26 3.90 6.42 -4.95
N ALA A 27 4.71 7.14 -5.74
CA ALA A 27 4.42 7.41 -7.15
C ALA A 27 4.28 6.12 -7.96
N SER A 28 5.13 5.13 -7.68
CA SER A 28 5.09 3.83 -8.35
C SER A 28 3.82 3.08 -8.00
N GLY A 29 3.44 3.02 -6.72
CA GLY A 29 2.19 2.40 -6.26
C GLY A 29 0.95 3.00 -6.93
N LEU A 30 0.87 4.34 -7.00
CA LEU A 30 -0.24 5.03 -7.66
C LEU A 30 -0.32 4.78 -9.17
N LEU A 31 0.83 4.76 -9.85
CA LEU A 31 0.86 4.46 -11.28
C LEU A 31 0.45 3.01 -11.56
N LEU A 32 0.91 2.07 -10.74
CA LEU A 32 0.52 0.67 -10.85
C LEU A 32 -0.97 0.48 -10.57
N GLN A 33 -1.52 1.11 -9.52
CA GLN A 33 -2.95 1.06 -9.22
C GLN A 33 -3.76 1.56 -10.41
N SER A 34 -3.41 2.73 -10.96
CA SER A 34 -4.12 3.30 -12.12
C SER A 34 -4.07 2.41 -13.37
N ARG A 35 -3.03 1.58 -13.52
CA ARG A 35 -2.79 0.80 -14.73
C ARG A 35 -3.31 -0.63 -14.64
N PHE A 36 -3.25 -1.23 -13.47
CA PHE A 36 -3.44 -2.67 -13.27
C PHE A 36 -4.53 -3.02 -12.25
N ALA A 37 -4.88 -2.14 -11.31
CA ALA A 37 -5.96 -2.38 -10.37
C ALA A 37 -7.30 -1.93 -10.97
N GLN A 38 -7.83 -2.73 -11.91
CA GLN A 38 -9.10 -2.50 -12.60
C GLN A 38 -10.08 -3.63 -12.27
N GLY A 39 -11.37 -3.33 -12.15
CA GLY A 39 -12.37 -4.32 -11.74
C GLY A 39 -12.15 -4.79 -10.31
N ASP A 40 -12.01 -6.11 -10.12
CA ASP A 40 -11.81 -6.74 -8.81
C ASP A 40 -10.32 -6.83 -8.40
N ASP A 41 -9.40 -6.46 -9.29
CA ASP A 41 -7.96 -6.46 -8.99
C ASP A 41 -7.62 -5.30 -8.03
N GLN A 42 -6.92 -5.63 -6.94
CA GLN A 42 -6.53 -4.66 -5.91
C GLN A 42 -5.01 -4.61 -5.72
N LEU A 43 -4.45 -3.40 -5.72
CA LEU A 43 -3.06 -3.17 -5.34
C LEU A 43 -2.96 -2.90 -3.84
N ILE A 44 -2.18 -3.73 -3.15
CA ILE A 44 -1.84 -3.53 -1.74
C ILE A 44 -0.47 -2.87 -1.65
N PHE A 45 -0.42 -1.71 -1.01
CA PHE A 45 0.79 -0.95 -0.75
C PHE A 45 1.33 -1.32 0.63
N VAL A 46 2.50 -1.94 0.71
CA VAL A 46 3.05 -2.43 1.98
C VAL A 46 4.10 -1.46 2.51
N THR A 47 3.92 -0.97 3.74
CA THR A 47 4.91 -0.13 4.42
C THR A 47 4.72 -0.12 5.94
N ALA A 48 5.83 -0.18 6.67
CA ALA A 48 5.88 0.03 8.13
C ALA A 48 6.15 1.49 8.52
N ASP A 49 6.64 2.29 7.56
CA ASP A 49 6.93 3.71 7.78
C ASP A 49 5.62 4.50 7.92
N GLN A 50 5.49 5.25 9.02
CA GLN A 50 4.24 5.92 9.38
C GLN A 50 3.94 7.13 8.49
N GLU A 51 4.96 7.90 8.09
CA GLU A 51 4.79 9.06 7.21
C GLU A 51 4.35 8.60 5.81
N LEU A 52 5.02 7.59 5.28
CA LEU A 52 4.68 6.99 4.00
C LEU A 52 3.34 6.26 4.04
N LYS A 53 3.01 5.55 5.13
CA LYS A 53 1.69 4.92 5.35
C LYS A 53 0.60 5.97 5.27
N GLN A 54 0.75 7.09 5.97
CA GLN A 54 -0.23 8.15 5.98
C GLN A 54 -0.39 8.79 4.59
N ALA A 55 0.73 9.08 3.90
CA ALA A 55 0.70 9.64 2.56
C ALA A 55 0.03 8.68 1.54
N ALA A 56 0.30 7.39 1.64
CA ALA A 56 -0.31 6.37 0.80
C ALA A 56 -1.83 6.25 1.04
N LYS A 57 -2.27 6.26 2.31
CA LYS A 57 -3.70 6.26 2.67
C LYS A 57 -4.43 7.49 2.13
N VAL A 58 -3.85 8.69 2.31
CA VAL A 58 -4.41 9.95 1.78
C VAL A 58 -4.48 9.93 0.25
N SER A 59 -3.54 9.25 -0.40
CA SER A 59 -3.49 9.11 -1.86
C SER A 59 -4.45 8.05 -2.42
N GLY A 60 -5.24 7.38 -1.57
CA GLY A 60 -6.24 6.39 -1.99
C GLY A 60 -5.69 4.97 -2.23
N LEU A 61 -4.48 4.67 -1.75
CA LEU A 61 -3.94 3.32 -1.77
C LEU A 61 -4.46 2.53 -0.57
N VAL A 62 -4.71 1.23 -0.79
CA VAL A 62 -4.92 0.27 0.30
C VAL A 62 -3.56 -0.05 0.89
N VAL A 63 -3.37 0.22 2.17
CA VAL A 63 -2.07 0.07 2.85
C VAL A 63 -2.09 -1.06 3.86
N LEU A 64 -1.07 -1.91 3.82
CA LEU A 64 -0.82 -2.97 4.79
C LEU A 64 0.45 -2.62 5.57
N ASP A 65 0.32 -2.50 6.89
CA ASP A 65 1.44 -2.30 7.81
C ASP A 65 1.83 -3.67 8.40
N PRO A 66 3.04 -4.19 8.12
CA PRO A 66 3.45 -5.50 8.62
C PRO A 66 3.54 -5.53 10.15
N ASN A 67 3.81 -4.39 10.80
CA ASN A 67 3.87 -4.31 12.27
C ASN A 67 2.48 -4.40 12.91
N GLU A 68 1.42 -4.04 12.18
CA GLU A 68 0.04 -4.18 12.64
C GLU A 68 -0.49 -5.62 12.44
N GLN A 69 0.09 -6.39 11.51
CA GLN A 69 -0.28 -7.78 11.25
C GLN A 69 0.38 -8.80 12.18
N GLU A 70 1.55 -8.50 12.75
CA GLU A 70 2.22 -9.37 13.73
C GLU A 70 1.36 -9.57 15.01
N ASN A 71 0.37 -8.70 15.23
CA ASN A 71 -0.52 -8.75 16.40
C ASN A 71 -1.92 -9.34 16.10
N GLN A 72 -2.12 -10.02 14.97
CA GLN A 72 -3.31 -10.83 14.73
C GLN A 72 -3.04 -12.29 15.17
N PRO A 73 -3.71 -12.82 16.21
CA PRO A 73 -3.60 -14.24 16.50
C PRO A 73 -4.09 -15.00 15.28
N ALA A 74 -3.29 -15.97 14.84
CA ALA A 74 -3.62 -16.88 13.76
C ALA A 74 -5.06 -17.38 13.93
N ALA A 75 -5.96 -16.92 13.05
CA ALA A 75 -7.26 -17.55 12.87
C ALA A 75 -7.00 -18.94 12.29
N GLN A 76 -6.81 -19.92 13.17
CA GLN A 76 -6.83 -21.33 12.82
C GLN A 76 -8.27 -21.68 12.43
N SER A 77 -8.44 -21.81 11.12
CA SER A 77 -9.23 -22.80 10.39
C SER A 77 -10.43 -23.44 11.12
N ALA A 78 -11.60 -23.25 10.52
CA ALA A 78 -12.77 -24.08 10.76
C ALA A 78 -12.57 -25.51 10.20
N GLU A 79 -12.83 -26.51 11.03
CA GLU A 79 -13.31 -27.87 10.67
C GLU A 79 -14.31 -28.22 11.80
N GLY A 80 -15.60 -28.48 11.61
CA GLY A 80 -16.23 -29.45 10.72
C GLY A 80 -16.98 -30.48 11.60
N SER A 81 -18.30 -30.60 11.44
CA SER A 81 -19.28 -31.35 12.24
C SER A 81 -19.03 -32.85 12.56
N GLY A 82 -19.66 -33.32 13.65
CA GLY A 82 -20.08 -34.72 13.92
C GLY A 82 -19.29 -35.38 15.06
N GLN A 83 -19.86 -35.97 16.12
CA GLN A 83 -21.11 -36.70 16.29
C GLN A 83 -21.63 -36.63 17.75
N CYS A 84 -22.95 -36.63 17.91
CA CYS A 84 -23.65 -37.21 19.05
C CYS A 84 -24.01 -38.67 18.73
#